data_AF-A0A3C1VUM4-F1
#
_entry.id   AF-A0A3C1VUM4-F1
#
_cell.length_a   1.000
_cell.length_b   1.000
_cell.length_c   1.000
_cell.angle_alpha   90.00
_cell.angle_beta   90.00
_cell.angle_gamma   90.00
#
_symmetry.space_group_name_H-M   'P 1'
#
loop_
_entity.id
_entity.type
_entity.pdbx_description
1 polymer ?
#
loop_
_entity_poly.entity_id
_entity_poly.type
_entity_poly.pdbx_seq_one_letter_code
_entity_poly.pdbx_strand_id
1 'polypeptide(L)'
;MFDTGYTREQVTELLSAMLTVAPDRDNEHQPARHFAKALRDHLFAMPDIDLNKLPCSTPKRFTEIFSDELQRQQSLQLLIITPYLSGKLHDEDVERVDNYAREANLSPGSLQDLNNLANGRIKKAL
;
A
#
# COMPACT_ATOMS: atom_id res chain seq x y z
N MET A 1 -6.93 10.26 -19.32
CA MET A 1 -6.33 9.11 -18.60
C MET A 1 -5.13 9.67 -17.86
N PHE A 2 -5.11 9.59 -16.53
CA PHE A 2 -3.95 10.07 -15.76
C PHE A 2 -2.83 9.07 -15.98
N ASP A 3 -1.74 9.50 -16.60
CA ASP A 3 -0.52 8.70 -16.64
C ASP A 3 0.11 8.78 -15.25
N THR A 4 0.04 7.67 -14.51
CA THR A 4 0.62 7.59 -13.17
C THR A 4 2.13 7.44 -13.21
N GLY A 5 2.71 7.10 -14.38
CA GLY A 5 4.13 6.76 -14.52
C GLY A 5 4.49 5.38 -13.96
N TYR A 6 3.51 4.60 -13.47
CA TYR A 6 3.73 3.26 -12.96
C TYR A 6 3.67 2.22 -14.08
N THR A 7 4.64 1.30 -14.09
CA THR A 7 4.59 0.11 -14.94
C THR A 7 3.58 -0.89 -14.41
N ARG A 8 3.13 -1.82 -15.27
CA ARG A 8 2.25 -2.91 -14.84
C ARG A 8 2.86 -3.76 -13.73
N GLU A 9 4.17 -4.00 -13.77
CA GLU A 9 4.89 -4.75 -12.74
C GLU A 9 4.85 -4.01 -11.41
N GLN A 10 5.11 -2.70 -11.42
CA GLN A 10 5.01 -1.85 -10.23
C GLN A 10 3.59 -1.82 -9.64
N VAL A 11 2.55 -1.70 -10.48
CA VAL A 11 1.16 -1.76 -10.02
C VAL A 11 0.85 -3.13 -9.40
N THR A 12 1.30 -4.21 -10.04
CA THR A 12 1.09 -5.57 -9.53
C THR A 12 1.78 -5.77 -8.18
N GLU A 13 3.01 -5.30 -8.04
CA GLU A 13 3.77 -5.35 -6.79
C GLU A 13 3.12 -4.52 -5.69
N LEU A 14 2.70 -3.29 -5.99
CA LEU A 14 2.02 -2.42 -5.03
C LEU A 14 0.73 -3.04 -4.51
N LEU A 15 -0.12 -3.54 -5.41
CA LEU A 15 -1.37 -4.19 -5.01
C LEU A 15 -1.11 -5.46 -4.18
N SER A 16 -0.06 -6.22 -4.53
CA SER A 16 0.37 -7.40 -3.77
C SER A 16 0.84 -7.02 -2.36
N ALA A 17 1.66 -5.97 -2.25
CA ALA A 17 2.13 -5.43 -0.97
C ALA A 17 0.98 -4.92 -0.11
N MET A 18 0.02 -4.18 -0.67
CA MET A 18 -1.16 -3.70 0.07
C MET A 18 -1.94 -4.85 0.72
N LEU A 19 -2.22 -5.92 -0.04
CA LEU A 19 -2.94 -7.10 0.47
C LEU A 19 -2.09 -7.95 1.42
N THR A 20 -0.76 -7.82 1.36
CA THR A 20 0.17 -8.50 2.27
C THR A 20 0.27 -7.78 3.62
N VAL A 21 0.35 -6.44 3.62
CA VAL A 21 0.49 -5.67 4.87
C VAL A 21 -0.80 -5.65 5.67
N ALA A 22 -1.95 -5.56 5.00
CA ALA A 22 -3.28 -5.53 5.61
C ALA A 22 -4.17 -6.61 4.97
N PRO A 23 -3.96 -7.89 5.31
CA PRO A 23 -4.90 -8.93 4.92
C PRO A 23 -6.25 -8.64 5.59
N ASP A 24 -7.36 -8.80 4.88
CA ASP A 24 -8.71 -8.53 5.39
C ASP A 24 -9.20 -9.61 6.40
N ARG A 25 -8.34 -10.02 7.36
CA ARG A 25 -8.51 -11.10 8.38
C ARG A 25 -9.97 -11.26 8.85
N ASP A 26 -10.71 -12.14 8.18
CA ASP A 26 -12.14 -12.43 8.43
C ASP A 26 -13.08 -11.20 8.44
N ASN A 27 -12.62 -10.05 7.91
CA ASN A 27 -13.43 -8.85 7.76
C ASN A 27 -14.32 -9.01 6.53
N GLU A 28 -15.62 -9.23 6.76
CA GLU A 28 -16.62 -9.41 5.71
C GLU A 28 -16.64 -8.24 4.70
N HIS A 29 -16.26 -7.03 5.15
CA HIS A 29 -16.23 -5.84 4.31
C HIS A 29 -14.98 -5.69 3.44
N GLN A 30 -13.95 -6.53 3.64
CA GLN A 30 -12.73 -6.56 2.83
C GLN A 30 -12.16 -5.18 2.41
N PRO A 31 -11.95 -4.24 3.35
CA PRO A 31 -11.63 -2.85 3.05
C PRO A 31 -10.30 -2.67 2.29
N ALA A 32 -9.26 -3.44 2.64
CA ALA A 32 -7.97 -3.36 1.94
C ALA A 32 -8.12 -3.82 0.49
N ARG A 33 -8.86 -4.90 0.27
CA ARG A 33 -9.16 -5.41 -1.07
C ARG A 33 -10.01 -4.46 -1.90
N HIS A 34 -11.02 -3.84 -1.32
CA HIS A 34 -11.83 -2.85 -2.03
C HIS A 34 -11.02 -1.61 -2.40
N PHE A 35 -10.13 -1.16 -1.52
CA PHE A 35 -9.22 -0.06 -1.84
C PHE A 35 -8.24 -0.42 -2.95
N ALA A 36 -7.60 -1.60 -2.87
CA ALA A 36 -6.73 -2.11 -3.92
C ALA A 36 -7.47 -2.20 -5.27
N LYS A 37 -8.72 -2.67 -5.27
CA LYS A 37 -9.58 -2.69 -6.47
C LYS A 37 -9.84 -1.29 -7.01
N ALA A 38 -10.17 -0.33 -6.15
CA ALA A 38 -10.42 1.04 -6.57
C ALA A 38 -9.17 1.69 -7.20
N LEU A 39 -7.99 1.48 -6.62
CA LEU A 39 -6.73 1.95 -7.21
C LEU A 39 -6.46 1.27 -8.57
N ARG A 40 -6.61 -0.06 -8.64
CA ARG A 40 -6.46 -0.83 -9.88
C ARG A 40 -7.36 -0.30 -11.00
N ASP A 41 -8.66 -0.12 -10.70
CA ASP A 41 -9.67 0.19 -11.71
C ASP A 41 -9.65 1.67 -12.12
N HIS A 42 -9.37 2.58 -11.17
CA HIS A 42 -9.54 4.02 -11.39
C HIS A 42 -8.24 4.82 -11.44
N LEU A 43 -7.26 4.49 -10.60
CA LEU A 43 -5.98 5.20 -10.60
C LEU A 43 -5.05 4.66 -11.68
N PHE A 44 -4.89 3.34 -11.73
CA PHE A 44 -3.97 2.68 -12.67
C PHE A 44 -4.65 2.26 -13.97
N ALA A 45 -5.99 2.17 -13.99
CA ALA A 45 -6.78 1.72 -15.13
C ALA A 45 -6.31 0.35 -15.68
N MET A 46 -6.00 -0.59 -14.77
CA MET A 46 -5.56 -1.97 -15.07
C MET A 46 -6.54 -3.02 -14.52
N PRO A 47 -7.84 -2.98 -14.91
CA PRO A 47 -8.88 -3.85 -14.33
C PRO A 47 -8.66 -5.35 -14.57
N ASP A 48 -7.76 -5.69 -15.49
CA ASP A 48 -7.39 -7.05 -15.85
C ASP A 48 -6.42 -7.72 -14.86
N ILE A 49 -5.84 -6.98 -13.92
CA ILE A 49 -5.04 -7.56 -12.83
C ILE A 49 -5.97 -8.31 -11.85
N ASP A 50 -5.82 -9.62 -11.74
CA ASP A 50 -6.61 -10.46 -10.83
C ASP A 50 -6.06 -10.42 -9.40
N LEU A 51 -6.73 -9.65 -8.54
CA LEU A 51 -6.37 -9.50 -7.12
C LEU A 51 -6.42 -10.82 -6.33
N ASN A 52 -7.10 -11.86 -6.82
CA ASN A 52 -7.13 -13.18 -6.16
C ASN A 52 -5.86 -13.99 -6.38
N LYS A 53 -5.07 -13.65 -7.41
CA LYS A 53 -3.92 -14.43 -7.86
C LYS A 53 -2.59 -13.71 -7.59
N LEU A 54 -2.64 -12.57 -6.91
CA LEU A 54 -1.46 -11.84 -6.53
C LEU A 54 -0.65 -12.65 -5.50
N PRO A 55 0.67 -12.80 -5.68
CA PRO A 55 1.51 -13.45 -4.70
C PRO A 55 1.66 -12.56 -3.45
N CYS A 56 2.11 -13.14 -2.34
CA CYS A 56 2.57 -12.34 -1.21
C CYS A 56 3.80 -11.53 -1.64
N SER A 57 3.80 -10.24 -1.33
CA SER A 57 4.94 -9.36 -1.55
C SER A 57 5.92 -9.45 -0.37
N THR A 58 7.18 -9.10 -0.61
CA THR A 58 8.20 -8.97 0.43
C THR A 58 8.82 -7.58 0.38
N PRO A 59 9.31 -7.04 1.52
CA PRO A 59 10.01 -5.75 1.54
C PRO A 59 11.12 -5.63 0.50
N LYS A 60 11.92 -6.69 0.34
CA LYS A 60 13.05 -6.72 -0.58
C LYS A 60 12.60 -6.65 -2.04
N ARG A 61 11.58 -7.43 -2.42
CA ARG A 61 11.03 -7.40 -3.78
C ARG A 61 10.43 -6.03 -4.08
N PHE A 62 9.75 -5.44 -3.11
CA PHE A 62 9.17 -4.11 -3.25
C PHE A 62 10.24 -3.06 -3.57
N THR A 63 11.37 -3.05 -2.85
CA THR A 63 12.45 -2.08 -3.12
C THR A 63 13.20 -2.34 -4.41
N GLU A 64 13.28 -3.60 -4.86
CA GLU A 64 13.82 -3.98 -6.18
C GLU A 64 12.94 -3.44 -7.33
N ILE A 65 11.61 -3.53 -7.21
CA ILE A 65 10.65 -3.05 -8.22
C ILE A 65 10.51 -1.52 -8.21
N PHE A 66 10.60 -0.89 -7.03
CA PHE A 66 10.54 0.56 -6.86
C PHE A 66 11.93 1.17 -6.67
N SER A 67 12.71 1.16 -7.75
CA SER A 67 14.06 1.73 -7.78
C SER A 67 14.07 3.26 -7.68
N ASP A 68 13.10 3.94 -8.30
CA ASP A 68 12.89 5.38 -8.18
C ASP A 68 12.44 5.76 -6.75
N GLU A 69 13.11 6.76 -6.17
CA GLU A 69 12.86 7.16 -4.79
C GLU A 69 11.46 7.77 -4.59
N LEU A 70 11.01 8.59 -5.53
CA LEU A 70 9.71 9.26 -5.44
C LEU A 70 8.58 8.25 -5.54
N GLN A 71 8.64 7.33 -6.50
CA GLN A 71 7.68 6.25 -6.65
C GLN A 71 7.70 5.33 -5.44
N ARG A 72 8.89 4.99 -4.90
CA ARG A 72 9.01 4.19 -3.67
C ARG A 72 8.31 4.86 -2.49
N GLN A 73 8.52 6.16 -2.29
CA GLN A 73 7.88 6.94 -1.23
C GLN A 73 6.35 7.01 -1.40
N GLN A 74 5.86 7.28 -2.61
CA GLN A 74 4.43 7.34 -2.92
C GLN A 74 3.75 5.98 -2.72
N SER A 75 4.39 4.90 -3.17
CA SER A 75 3.92 3.53 -2.95
C SER A 75 3.88 3.19 -1.47
N LEU A 76 4.90 3.59 -0.70
CA LEU A 76 4.93 3.36 0.74
C LEU A 76 3.83 4.12 1.48
N GLN A 77 3.47 5.33 1.04
CA GLN A 77 2.31 6.07 1.58
C GLN A 77 1.01 5.27 1.47
N LEU A 78 0.81 4.59 0.34
CA LEU A 78 -0.36 3.74 0.14
C LEU A 78 -0.32 2.52 1.08
N LEU A 79 0.85 1.90 1.27
CA LEU A 79 1.02 0.81 2.23
C LEU A 79 0.70 1.25 3.65
N ILE A 80 1.15 2.44 4.06
CA ILE A 80 0.89 2.99 5.40
C ILE A 80 -0.60 3.21 5.62
N ILE A 81 -1.33 3.74 4.64
CA ILE A 81 -2.76 4.03 4.79
C ILE A 81 -3.61 2.75 4.81
N THR A 82 -3.18 1.69 4.12
CA THR A 82 -4.01 0.49 3.89
C THR A 82 -4.51 -0.16 5.19
N PRO A 83 -3.68 -0.41 6.22
CA PRO A 83 -4.13 -0.94 7.51
C PRO A 83 -5.19 -0.09 8.22
N TYR A 84 -5.18 1.24 8.04
CA TYR A 84 -6.14 2.13 8.71
C TYR A 84 -7.54 2.05 8.12
N LEU A 85 -7.68 1.56 6.89
CA LEU A 85 -8.97 1.45 6.20
C LEU A 85 -9.90 0.43 6.85
N SER A 86 -9.35 -0.52 7.61
CA SER A 86 -10.14 -1.50 8.36
C SER A 86 -10.89 -0.89 9.55
N GLY A 87 -10.52 0.32 9.98
CA GLY A 87 -10.98 0.93 11.23
C GLY A 87 -10.46 0.24 12.50
N LYS A 88 -9.72 -0.87 12.35
CA LYS A 88 -9.10 -1.63 13.44
C LYS A 88 -7.63 -1.88 13.08
N LEU A 89 -6.76 -1.04 13.62
CA LEU A 89 -5.33 -1.18 13.41
C LEU A 89 -4.79 -2.32 14.28
N HIS A 90 -4.24 -3.35 13.65
CA HIS A 90 -3.54 -4.44 14.35
C HIS A 90 -2.03 -4.18 14.38
N ASP A 91 -1.39 -4.43 15.51
CA ASP A 91 0.06 -4.22 15.69
C ASP A 91 0.90 -4.97 14.64
N GLU A 92 0.47 -6.18 14.26
CA GLU A 92 1.13 -6.97 13.22
C GLU A 92 1.07 -6.32 11.82
N ASP A 93 0.00 -5.59 11.50
CA ASP A 93 -0.12 -4.90 10.20
C ASP A 93 0.81 -3.69 10.17
N VAL A 94 0.95 -3.00 11.31
CA VAL A 94 1.94 -1.91 11.51
C VAL A 94 3.36 -2.45 11.37
N GLU A 95 3.67 -3.58 12.04
CA GLU A 95 4.99 -4.21 11.97
C GLU A 95 5.35 -4.60 10.52
N ARG A 96 4.39 -5.12 9.75
CA ARG A 96 4.60 -5.39 8.32
C ARG A 96 4.96 -4.12 7.58
N VAL A 97 4.20 -3.03 7.73
CA VAL A 97 4.51 -1.75 7.05
C VAL A 97 5.89 -1.23 7.45
N ASP A 98 6.25 -1.31 8.73
CA ASP A 98 7.56 -0.89 9.23
C ASP A 98 8.70 -1.69 8.60
N ASN A 99 8.51 -2.98 8.32
CA ASN A 99 9.50 -3.79 7.62
C ASN A 99 9.70 -3.32 6.17
N TYR A 100 8.63 -2.93 5.46
CA TYR A 100 8.76 -2.33 4.11
C TYR A 100 9.48 -0.99 4.16
N ALA A 101 9.17 -0.15 5.14
CA ALA A 101 9.80 1.15 5.29
C ALA A 101 11.30 1.04 5.61
N ARG A 102 11.67 0.11 6.50
CA ARG A 102 13.07 -0.16 6.86
C ARG A 102 13.87 -0.61 5.65
N GLU A 103 13.35 -1.57 4.89
CA GLU A 103 14.03 -2.05 3.67
C GLU A 103 14.14 -0.93 2.62
N ALA A 104 13.13 -0.06 2.52
CA ALA A 104 13.12 1.10 1.64
C ALA A 104 14.08 2.24 2.07
N ASN A 105 14.85 2.04 3.16
CA ASN A 105 15.71 3.04 3.80
C ASN A 105 14.96 4.34 4.17
N LEU A 106 13.68 4.25 4.50
CA LEU A 106 12.93 5.40 4.98
C LEU A 106 13.22 5.62 6.47
N SER A 107 13.61 6.85 6.80
CA SER A 107 13.97 7.19 8.17
C SER A 107 12.75 7.09 9.10
N PRO A 108 12.94 6.80 10.40
CA PRO A 108 11.84 6.74 11.38
C PRO A 108 11.03 8.05 11.46
N GLY A 109 11.68 9.21 11.26
CA GLY A 109 10.99 10.50 11.18
C GLY A 109 10.07 10.60 9.97
N SER A 110 10.50 10.05 8.82
CA SER A 110 9.66 9.95 7.62
C SER A 110 8.44 9.08 7.86
N LEU A 111 8.55 7.96 8.59
CA LEU A 111 7.39 7.13 8.94
C LEU A 111 6.40 7.86 9.83
N GLN A 112 6.89 8.62 10.82
CA GLN A 112 6.03 9.41 11.70
C GLN A 112 5.33 10.55 10.93
N ASP A 113 6.04 11.22 10.02
CA ASP A 113 5.46 12.23 9.13
C ASP A 113 4.43 11.65 8.15
N LEU A 114 4.71 10.46 7.61
CA LEU A 114 3.78 9.74 6.73
C LEU A 114 2.53 9.29 7.49
N ASN A 115 2.69 8.79 8.72
CA ASN A 115 1.57 8.47 9.62
C ASN A 115 0.77 9.73 9.98
N ASN A 116 1.43 10.86 10.24
CA ASN A 116 0.77 12.14 10.51
C ASN A 116 0.01 12.66 9.29
N LEU A 117 0.56 12.51 8.08
CA LEU A 117 -0.11 12.83 6.81
C LEU A 117 -1.33 11.94 6.57
N ALA A 118 -1.21 10.64 6.83
CA ALA A 118 -2.32 9.69 6.76
C ALA A 118 -3.43 10.05 7.76
N ASN A 119 -3.06 10.24 9.04
CA ASN A 119 -3.99 10.61 10.11
C ASN A 119 -4.67 11.97 9.87
N GLY A 120 -3.92 12.94 9.34
CA GLY A 120 -4.45 14.27 9.00
C GLY A 120 -5.39 14.24 7.79
N ARG A 121 -5.14 13.37 6.80
CA ARG A 121 -6.04 13.18 5.64
C ARG A 121 -7.30 12.41 6.01
N ILE A 122 -7.19 11.37 6.84
CA ILE A 122 -8.34 10.58 7.31
C ILE A 122 -9.28 11.45 8.15
N LYS A 123 -8.75 12.28 9.06
CA LYS A 123 -9.56 13.22 9.85
C LYS A 123 -10.32 14.27 9.04
N LYS A 124 -9.91 14.54 7.79
CA LYS A 124 -10.61 15.47 6.89
C LYS A 124 -11.64 14.77 5.99
N ALA A 125 -11.60 13.44 5.90
CA ALA A 125 -12.49 12.65 5.07
C ALA A 125 -13.69 12.05 5.85
N LEU A 126 -13.65 12.14 7.19
CA LEU A 126 -14.74 11.85 8.12
C LEU A 126 -15.46 13.16 8.49
#